data_AF-A0A9D9LBR6-F1
#
_entry.id   AF-A0A9D9LBR6-F1
#
_cell.length_a   1.000
_cell.length_b   1.000
_cell.length_c   1.000
_cell.angle_alpha   90.00
_cell.angle_beta   90.00
_cell.angle_gamma   90.00
#
_symmetry.space_group_name_H-M   'P 1'
#
loop_
_entity.id
_entity.type
_entity.pdbx_description
1 polymer ?
#
loop_
_entity_poly.entity_id
_entity_poly.type
_entity_poly.pdbx_seq_one_letter_code
_entity_poly.pdbx_strand_id
1 'polypeptide(L)'
;MSTNRSDRRRRQKLQGKAARRQPSSTGRTGPRGAFAAVPSAQTMWRTMHLNFGVQDTLAETTMDLLPALWKRDHAKIQRIEQAPDLESVLDLAPAAMGLADYAWLKRIRGFGADAAERIVARFTSDWMRRHAKQRTAIQERYLGALRWCDGSAAGALVDCWDALDDYGRSLASTVFGLLGETSAADRLWAFFQRMRPLPQSYFVGPLWGLIDVGDRRASDALVELVADQRRYYEQYGFLSRAGDHRVVLALIVEAIDGTEEARSEALWALTGIANRIGRDDFRAAIRDGDGAQPTQNSGVSSFVDLVFRYSLGDVEQHFESFYDRNATSLLTQAKKPPPHH
;
A
#
# COMPACT_ATOMS: atom_id res chain seq x y z
N MET A 1 -24.99 -4.66 -48.59
CA MET A 1 -25.30 -5.82 -47.73
C MET A 1 -24.08 -6.76 -47.57
N SER A 2 -23.03 -6.36 -46.83
CA SER A 2 -21.88 -7.26 -46.54
C SER A 2 -21.10 -6.87 -45.27
N THR A 3 -21.79 -6.53 -44.18
CA THR A 3 -21.18 -6.20 -42.88
C THR A 3 -21.42 -7.27 -41.81
N ASN A 4 -22.33 -8.22 -42.05
CA ASN A 4 -22.78 -9.15 -41.00
C ASN A 4 -21.91 -10.43 -40.83
N ARG A 5 -21.00 -10.71 -41.77
CA ARG A 5 -20.11 -11.89 -41.70
C ARG A 5 -18.78 -11.63 -40.98
N SER A 6 -18.25 -10.40 -41.03
CA SER A 6 -17.02 -10.01 -40.34
C SER A 6 -17.22 -9.91 -38.84
N ASP A 7 -18.35 -9.35 -38.39
CA ASP A 7 -18.66 -9.22 -36.96
C ASP A 7 -18.97 -10.55 -36.30
N ARG A 8 -19.61 -11.48 -37.02
CA ARG A 8 -19.86 -12.83 -36.51
C ARG A 8 -18.57 -13.64 -36.33
N ARG A 9 -17.61 -13.49 -37.25
CA ARG A 9 -16.26 -14.09 -37.12
C ARG A 9 -15.43 -13.46 -36.00
N ARG A 10 -15.58 -12.14 -35.75
CA ARG A 10 -14.89 -11.46 -34.65
C ARG A 10 -15.45 -11.87 -33.28
N ARG A 11 -16.78 -12.03 -33.15
CA ARG A 11 -17.43 -12.56 -31.93
C ARG A 11 -17.08 -14.02 -31.65
N GLN A 12 -17.01 -14.88 -32.68
CA GLN A 12 -16.55 -16.27 -32.50
C GLN A 12 -15.07 -16.39 -32.11
N LYS A 13 -14.18 -15.51 -32.60
CA LYS A 13 -12.78 -15.49 -32.17
C LYS A 13 -12.59 -14.98 -30.74
N LEU A 14 -13.49 -14.14 -30.23
CA LEU A 14 -13.46 -13.68 -28.83
C LEU A 14 -14.04 -14.74 -27.88
N GLN A 15 -15.13 -15.42 -28.24
CA GLN A 15 -15.68 -16.53 -27.44
C GLN A 15 -14.76 -17.77 -27.45
N GLY A 16 -14.07 -18.06 -28.56
CA GLY A 16 -13.09 -19.15 -28.63
C GLY A 16 -11.79 -18.89 -27.85
N LYS A 17 -11.45 -17.63 -27.54
CA LYS A 17 -10.31 -17.28 -26.66
C LYS A 17 -10.68 -17.31 -25.18
N ALA A 18 -11.95 -17.04 -24.83
CA ALA A 18 -12.46 -17.21 -23.46
C ALA A 18 -12.60 -18.69 -23.06
N ALA A 19 -13.01 -19.56 -23.98
CA ALA A 19 -13.17 -20.99 -23.71
C ALA A 19 -11.85 -21.80 -23.68
N ARG A 20 -10.74 -21.24 -24.19
CA ARG A 20 -9.42 -21.91 -24.27
C ARG A 20 -8.44 -21.54 -23.14
N ARG A 21 -8.90 -20.75 -22.17
CA ARG A 21 -8.23 -20.50 -20.88
C ARG A 21 -8.90 -21.30 -19.76
N GLN A 22 -9.24 -22.56 -20.01
CA GLN A 22 -9.33 -23.50 -18.90
C GLN A 22 -7.89 -23.93 -18.58
N PRO A 23 -7.33 -23.54 -17.42
CA PRO A 23 -6.08 -24.11 -16.99
C PRO A 23 -6.33 -25.61 -16.77
N SER A 24 -5.54 -26.44 -17.46
CA SER A 24 -5.38 -27.83 -17.08
C SER A 24 -5.03 -27.87 -15.59
N SER A 25 -5.96 -28.38 -14.79
CA SER A 25 -5.82 -28.61 -13.36
C SER A 25 -4.85 -29.78 -13.11
N THR A 26 -3.59 -29.61 -13.49
CA THR A 26 -2.53 -30.42 -12.89
C THR A 26 -2.33 -29.90 -11.48
N GLY A 27 -2.89 -30.65 -10.54
CA GLY A 27 -2.85 -30.40 -9.10
C GLY A 27 -1.45 -30.09 -8.60
N ARG A 28 -1.19 -28.80 -8.44
CA ARG A 28 -0.28 -28.28 -7.42
C ARG A 28 -1.16 -27.63 -6.37
N THR A 29 -1.76 -28.47 -5.53
CA THR A 29 -2.11 -28.08 -4.16
C THR A 29 -0.79 -27.81 -3.43
N GLY A 30 -0.15 -26.69 -3.77
CA GLY A 30 0.82 -26.09 -2.87
C GLY A 30 0.10 -25.79 -1.56
N PRO A 31 0.79 -25.86 -0.41
CA PRO A 31 0.19 -25.48 0.86
C PRO A 31 -0.47 -24.11 0.68
N ARG A 32 -1.75 -23.99 1.07
CA ARG A 32 -2.47 -22.70 1.15
C ARG A 32 -1.49 -21.72 1.78
N GLY A 33 -0.97 -20.79 0.96
CA GLY A 33 0.18 -19.99 1.32
C GLY A 33 -0.12 -19.29 2.64
N ALA A 34 0.70 -19.54 3.65
CA ALA A 34 0.57 -18.87 4.93
C ALA A 34 0.45 -17.36 4.67
N PHE A 35 -0.54 -16.74 5.30
CA PHE A 35 -0.76 -15.30 5.18
C PHE A 35 0.58 -14.59 5.48
N ALA A 36 0.98 -13.64 4.63
CA ALA A 36 2.18 -12.86 4.91
C ALA A 36 2.01 -12.26 6.32
N ALA A 37 2.93 -12.56 7.23
CA ALA A 37 2.77 -12.20 8.64
C ALA A 37 3.15 -10.75 8.94
N VAL A 38 3.74 -10.06 7.97
CA VAL A 38 4.25 -8.69 8.11
C VAL A 38 3.73 -7.81 6.98
N PRO A 39 3.45 -6.52 7.26
CA PRO A 39 3.10 -5.56 6.21
C PRO A 39 4.22 -5.46 5.18
N SER A 40 3.84 -5.12 3.95
CA SER A 40 4.83 -4.77 2.93
C SER A 40 5.61 -3.52 3.35
N ALA A 41 6.81 -3.36 2.78
CA ALA A 41 7.62 -2.16 2.98
C ALA A 41 6.86 -0.90 2.58
N GLN A 42 6.03 -0.97 1.53
CA GLN A 42 5.19 0.14 1.04
C GLN A 42 4.16 0.56 2.09
N THR A 43 3.55 -0.39 2.78
CA THR A 43 2.56 -0.13 3.82
C THR A 43 3.20 0.45 5.08
N MET A 44 4.30 -0.14 5.55
CA MET A 44 5.06 0.43 6.68
C MET A 44 5.51 1.85 6.36
N TRP A 45 6.04 2.07 5.15
CA TRP A 45 6.46 3.38 4.69
C TRP A 45 5.30 4.37 4.62
N ARG A 46 4.14 3.95 4.08
CA ARG A 46 2.92 4.77 4.00
C ARG A 46 2.49 5.24 5.38
N THR A 47 2.41 4.32 6.34
CA THR A 47 2.05 4.63 7.73
C THR A 47 2.95 5.72 8.31
N MET A 48 4.27 5.59 8.12
CA MET A 48 5.22 6.59 8.62
C MET A 48 5.04 7.96 7.94
N HIS A 49 4.59 8.01 6.68
CA HIS A 49 4.49 9.25 5.90
C HIS A 49 3.05 9.76 5.72
N LEU A 50 2.07 9.14 6.38
CA LEU A 50 0.68 9.56 6.33
C LEU A 50 0.46 10.87 7.08
N ASN A 51 1.04 10.96 8.28
CA ASN A 51 0.95 12.13 9.16
C ASN A 51 2.32 12.40 9.78
N PHE A 52 2.89 13.57 9.48
CA PHE A 52 4.19 13.97 10.02
C PHE A 52 4.19 14.06 11.55
N GLY A 53 3.06 14.41 12.17
CA GLY A 53 2.93 14.48 13.63
C GLY A 53 3.16 13.13 14.30
N VAL A 54 2.86 12.01 13.63
CA VAL A 54 3.19 10.66 14.14
C VAL A 54 4.71 10.47 14.22
N GLN A 55 5.46 10.97 13.23
CA GLN A 55 6.92 10.93 13.29
C GLN A 55 7.48 11.84 14.38
N ASP A 56 6.90 13.04 14.57
CA ASP A 56 7.28 13.94 15.66
C ASP A 56 7.11 13.24 17.02
N THR A 57 5.92 12.70 17.30
CA THR A 57 5.64 11.99 18.55
C THR A 57 6.51 10.75 18.72
N LEU A 58 6.77 9.99 17.66
CA LEU A 58 7.64 8.81 17.71
C LEU A 58 9.08 9.21 18.04
N ALA A 59 9.61 10.28 17.43
CA ALA A 59 10.94 10.79 17.69
C ALA A 59 11.08 11.29 19.13
N GLU A 60 10.13 12.11 19.61
CA GLU A 60 10.08 12.60 20.99
C GLU A 60 10.04 11.46 22.00
N THR A 61 9.11 10.53 21.84
CA THR A 61 8.98 9.35 22.71
C THR A 61 10.24 8.49 22.68
N THR A 62 10.89 8.35 21.53
CA THR A 62 12.14 7.58 21.40
C THR A 62 13.30 8.26 22.12
N MET A 63 13.40 9.59 22.05
CA MET A 63 14.42 10.36 22.79
C MET A 63 14.24 10.21 24.30
N ASP A 64 13.00 10.24 24.79
CA ASP A 64 12.68 10.09 26.22
C ASP A 64 12.94 8.67 26.75
N LEU A 65 12.51 7.65 26.00
CA LEU A 65 12.60 6.25 26.46
C LEU A 65 13.96 5.61 26.21
N LEU A 66 14.74 6.10 25.23
CA LEU A 66 15.99 5.47 24.79
C LEU A 66 17.14 6.49 24.66
N PRO A 67 17.62 7.07 25.78
CA PRO A 67 18.68 8.09 25.76
C PRO A 67 20.00 7.58 25.16
N ALA A 68 20.23 6.27 25.14
CA ALA A 68 21.38 5.66 24.45
C ALA A 68 21.33 5.86 22.92
N LEU A 69 20.13 5.83 22.31
CA LEU A 69 19.97 6.09 20.87
C LEU A 69 20.23 7.56 20.56
N TRP A 70 19.75 8.47 21.41
CA TRP A 70 20.06 9.89 21.31
C TRP A 70 21.57 10.12 21.35
N LYS A 71 22.28 9.57 22.35
CA LYS A 71 23.74 9.70 22.47
C LYS A 71 24.47 9.17 21.22
N ARG A 72 23.99 8.07 20.63
CA ARG A 72 24.55 7.48 19.40
C ARG A 72 24.41 8.42 18.20
N ASP A 73 23.23 9.03 18.03
CA ASP A 73 22.89 9.79 16.83
C ASP A 73 23.12 11.30 16.97
N HIS A 74 23.38 11.81 18.18
CA HIS A 74 23.54 13.23 18.50
C HIS A 74 24.46 13.99 17.53
N ALA A 75 25.67 13.47 17.27
CA ALA A 75 26.61 14.13 16.37
C ALA A 75 26.10 14.23 14.92
N LYS A 76 25.32 13.25 14.46
CA LYS A 76 24.69 13.28 13.13
C LYS A 76 23.55 14.29 13.09
N ILE A 77 22.70 14.28 14.12
CA ILE A 77 21.57 15.21 14.27
C ILE A 77 22.09 16.64 14.28
N GLN A 78 23.07 16.94 15.13
CA GLN A 78 23.70 18.25 15.20
C GLN A 78 24.27 18.69 13.85
N ARG A 79 24.96 17.79 13.12
CA ARG A 79 25.49 18.08 11.79
C ARG A 79 24.40 18.42 10.76
N ILE A 80 23.26 17.74 10.82
CA ILE A 80 22.11 17.99 9.95
C ILE A 80 21.45 19.33 10.28
N GLU A 81 21.22 19.61 11.56
CA GLU A 81 20.59 20.84 12.02
C GLU A 81 21.44 22.08 11.71
N GLN A 82 22.76 21.95 11.83
CA GLN A 82 23.73 23.02 11.56
C GLN A 82 24.11 23.16 10.08
N ALA A 83 23.59 22.31 9.19
CA ALA A 83 23.88 22.42 7.77
C ALA A 83 23.38 23.77 7.21
N PRO A 84 24.24 24.53 6.51
CA PRO A 84 23.97 25.94 6.18
C PRO A 84 22.91 26.12 5.08
N ASP A 85 22.80 25.14 4.18
CA ASP A 85 21.94 25.20 3.01
C ASP A 85 21.35 23.83 2.65
N LEU A 86 20.41 23.83 1.71
CA LEU A 86 19.70 22.64 1.24
C LEU A 86 20.65 21.59 0.65
N GLU A 87 21.65 22.00 -0.14
CA GLU A 87 22.61 21.07 -0.76
C GLU A 87 23.42 20.32 0.31
N SER A 88 23.86 21.05 1.33
CA SER A 88 24.56 20.50 2.49
C SER A 88 23.70 19.50 3.24
N VAL A 89 22.39 19.75 3.39
CA VAL A 89 21.46 18.79 4.00
C VAL A 89 21.26 17.56 3.11
N LEU A 90 21.07 17.75 1.80
CA LEU A 90 20.90 16.64 0.84
C LEU A 90 22.12 15.71 0.81
N ASP A 91 23.33 16.26 0.95
CA ASP A 91 24.58 15.50 1.04
C ASP A 91 24.68 14.62 2.30
N LEU A 92 23.87 14.90 3.33
CA LEU A 92 23.83 14.12 4.57
C LEU A 92 22.83 12.96 4.55
N ALA A 93 22.00 12.84 3.51
CA ALA A 93 21.02 11.76 3.38
C ALA A 93 21.61 10.34 3.55
N PRO A 94 22.81 10.01 3.03
CA PRO A 94 23.43 8.69 3.24
C PRO A 94 23.74 8.38 4.71
N ALA A 95 23.97 9.42 5.53
CA ALA A 95 24.32 9.28 6.95
C ALA A 95 23.12 9.38 7.90
N ALA A 96 21.96 9.82 7.41
CA ALA A 96 20.76 10.10 8.19
C ALA A 96 20.01 8.81 8.58
N MET A 97 20.51 8.08 9.58
CA MET A 97 19.90 6.84 10.06
C MET A 97 19.43 6.97 11.52
N GLY A 98 18.39 6.22 11.90
CA GLY A 98 17.85 6.26 13.26
C GLY A 98 17.18 7.61 13.53
N LEU A 99 17.49 8.24 14.67
CA LEU A 99 16.94 9.56 15.01
C LEU A 99 17.43 10.67 14.06
N ALA A 100 18.58 10.48 13.42
CA ALA A 100 19.09 11.42 12.43
C ALA A 100 18.25 11.44 11.13
N ASP A 101 17.50 10.37 10.84
CA ASP A 101 16.61 10.33 9.67
C ASP A 101 15.45 11.31 9.84
N TYR A 102 14.82 11.32 11.02
CA TYR A 102 13.79 12.28 11.37
C TYR A 102 14.30 13.72 11.36
N ALA A 103 15.48 13.99 11.94
CA ALA A 103 16.09 15.32 11.91
C ALA A 103 16.36 15.78 10.47
N TRP A 104 16.82 14.88 9.60
CA TRP A 104 17.04 15.16 8.18
C TRP A 104 15.74 15.53 7.47
N LEU A 105 14.69 14.72 7.64
CA LEU A 105 13.40 14.96 7.00
C LEU A 105 12.75 16.26 7.48
N LYS A 106 12.81 16.53 8.80
CA LYS A 106 12.34 17.80 9.39
C LYS A 106 13.08 19.00 8.82
N ARG A 107 14.40 18.90 8.65
CA ARG A 107 15.22 19.97 8.07
C ARG A 107 14.89 20.19 6.60
N ILE A 108 14.73 19.13 5.80
CA ILE A 108 14.34 19.23 4.39
C ILE A 108 12.97 19.89 4.22
N ARG A 109 11.98 19.50 5.04
CA ARG A 109 10.65 20.11 5.03
C ARG A 109 10.70 21.63 5.28
N GLY A 110 11.65 22.11 6.07
CA GLY A 110 11.87 23.54 6.29
C GLY A 110 12.25 24.34 5.03
N PHE A 111 12.70 23.68 3.96
CA PHE A 111 12.98 24.32 2.65
C PHE A 111 11.77 24.30 1.70
N GLY A 112 10.69 23.57 2.02
CA GLY A 112 9.45 23.55 1.24
C GLY A 112 9.63 23.10 -0.22
N ALA A 113 9.05 23.85 -1.15
CA ALA A 113 9.03 23.52 -2.58
C ALA A 113 10.42 23.51 -3.23
N ASP A 114 11.36 24.34 -2.76
CA ASP A 114 12.73 24.40 -3.30
C ASP A 114 13.47 23.05 -3.17
N ALA A 115 13.11 22.25 -2.16
CA ALA A 115 13.67 20.91 -1.97
C ALA A 115 13.33 19.95 -3.11
N ALA A 116 12.17 20.08 -3.75
CA ALA A 116 11.71 19.13 -4.75
C ALA A 116 12.62 19.10 -5.98
N GLU A 117 12.90 20.26 -6.57
CA GLU A 117 13.77 20.39 -7.75
C GLU A 117 15.18 19.84 -7.46
N ARG A 118 15.73 20.16 -6.29
CA ARG A 118 17.06 19.70 -5.89
C ARG A 118 17.11 18.19 -5.65
N ILE A 119 16.07 17.61 -5.06
CA ILE A 119 15.96 16.15 -4.91
C ILE A 119 15.92 15.46 -6.27
N VAL A 120 15.16 15.99 -7.24
CA VAL A 120 15.10 15.46 -8.61
C VAL A 120 16.47 15.48 -9.27
N ALA A 121 17.16 16.62 -9.20
CA ALA A 121 18.52 16.76 -9.73
C ALA A 121 19.48 15.74 -9.11
N ARG A 122 19.32 15.41 -7.82
CA ARG A 122 20.17 14.41 -7.15
C ARG A 122 19.95 13.00 -7.68
N PHE A 123 18.72 12.59 -8.03
CA PHE A 123 18.44 11.23 -8.54
C PHE A 123 19.20 10.88 -9.82
N THR A 124 19.44 11.86 -10.69
CA THR A 124 20.10 11.67 -12.00
C THR A 124 21.59 12.03 -11.99
N SER A 125 22.09 12.59 -10.89
CA SER A 125 23.46 13.08 -10.78
C SER A 125 24.54 11.99 -10.59
N ASP A 126 25.80 12.37 -10.85
CA ASP A 126 26.98 11.58 -10.47
C ASP A 126 27.08 11.29 -8.97
N TRP A 127 26.49 12.15 -8.14
CA TRP A 127 26.47 11.94 -6.71
C TRP A 127 25.72 10.66 -6.34
N MET A 128 24.57 10.39 -6.97
CA MET A 128 23.81 9.15 -6.74
C MET A 128 24.58 7.92 -7.21
N ARG A 129 25.31 8.03 -8.33
CA ARG A 129 26.20 6.97 -8.83
C ARG A 129 27.28 6.59 -7.83
N ARG A 130 27.91 7.59 -7.18
CA ARG A 130 28.91 7.36 -6.11
C ARG A 130 28.32 6.67 -4.88
N HIS A 131 27.01 6.81 -4.65
CA HIS A 131 26.30 6.17 -3.55
C HIS A 131 25.48 4.94 -3.98
N ALA A 132 25.87 4.26 -5.06
CA ALA A 132 25.11 3.11 -5.60
C ALA A 132 24.74 2.05 -4.57
N LYS A 133 25.63 1.75 -3.59
CA LYS A 133 25.37 0.78 -2.52
C LYS A 133 24.27 1.19 -1.54
N GLN A 134 24.01 2.49 -1.41
CA GLN A 134 23.02 3.07 -0.50
C GLN A 134 21.81 3.64 -1.26
N ARG A 135 21.77 3.46 -2.59
CA ARG A 135 20.78 4.07 -3.48
C ARG A 135 19.36 3.85 -3.00
N THR A 136 18.98 2.61 -2.67
CA THR A 136 17.64 2.28 -2.20
C THR A 136 17.25 3.07 -0.94
N ALA A 137 18.13 3.14 0.05
CA ALA A 137 17.87 3.87 1.29
C ALA A 137 17.82 5.40 1.07
N ILE A 138 18.61 5.92 0.14
CA ILE A 138 18.56 7.34 -0.24
C ILE A 138 17.26 7.63 -1.02
N GLN A 139 16.85 6.73 -1.93
CA GLN A 139 15.59 6.86 -2.66
C GLN A 139 14.39 6.91 -1.71
N GLU A 140 14.35 6.00 -0.73
CA GLU A 140 13.30 5.98 0.28
C GLU A 140 13.17 7.32 1.03
N ARG A 141 14.30 7.90 1.47
CA ARG A 141 14.34 9.21 2.14
C ARG A 141 13.92 10.35 1.24
N TYR A 142 14.43 10.38 0.02
CA TYR A 142 14.11 11.44 -0.94
C TYR A 142 12.63 11.41 -1.34
N LEU A 143 12.05 10.23 -1.53
CA LEU A 143 10.61 10.07 -1.74
C LEU A 143 9.80 10.50 -0.49
N GLY A 144 10.33 10.22 0.70
CA GLY A 144 9.75 10.67 1.98
C GLY A 144 9.75 12.19 2.11
N ALA A 145 10.84 12.84 1.69
CA ALA A 145 10.93 14.29 1.62
C ALA A 145 9.98 14.87 0.58
N LEU A 146 9.94 14.31 -0.63
CA LEU A 146 9.07 14.80 -1.71
C LEU A 146 7.60 14.82 -1.29
N ARG A 147 7.12 13.84 -0.51
CA ARG A 147 5.77 13.85 0.06
C ARG A 147 5.40 15.16 0.77
N TRP A 148 6.37 15.88 1.31
CA TRP A 148 6.19 17.10 2.09
C TRP A 148 6.60 18.39 1.35
N CYS A 149 6.92 18.32 0.06
CA CYS A 149 7.29 19.48 -0.76
C CYS A 149 6.10 20.19 -1.45
N ASP A 150 4.93 20.15 -0.82
CA ASP A 150 3.68 20.78 -1.31
C ASP A 150 3.35 20.43 -2.79
N GLY A 151 2.74 21.36 -3.52
CA GLY A 151 2.27 21.15 -4.90
C GLY A 151 3.37 20.88 -5.94
N SER A 152 4.65 21.02 -5.58
CA SER A 152 5.79 20.71 -6.47
C SER A 152 6.14 19.22 -6.51
N ALA A 153 5.69 18.46 -5.50
CA ALA A 153 6.06 17.06 -5.29
C ALA A 153 5.65 16.14 -6.44
N ALA A 154 4.43 16.30 -6.96
CA ALA A 154 3.90 15.45 -8.03
C ALA A 154 4.71 15.58 -9.33
N GLY A 155 5.03 16.81 -9.75
CA GLY A 155 5.90 17.07 -10.91
C GLY A 155 7.29 16.50 -10.71
N ALA A 156 7.88 16.71 -9.54
CA ALA A 156 9.19 16.15 -9.20
C ALA A 156 9.23 14.61 -9.26
N LEU A 157 8.19 13.94 -8.77
CA LEU A 157 8.06 12.48 -8.87
C LEU A 157 7.91 12.00 -10.31
N VAL A 158 7.24 12.77 -11.17
CA VAL A 158 7.16 12.49 -12.61
C VAL A 158 8.55 12.54 -13.23
N ASP A 159 9.29 13.61 -12.96
CA ASP A 159 10.59 13.87 -13.58
C ASP A 159 11.65 12.86 -13.16
N CYS A 160 11.60 12.36 -11.92
CA CYS A 160 12.57 11.39 -11.42
C CYS A 160 12.16 9.92 -11.60
N TRP A 161 10.94 9.63 -12.08
CA TRP A 161 10.37 8.27 -12.12
C TRP A 161 11.27 7.24 -12.81
N ASP A 162 11.90 7.62 -13.93
CA ASP A 162 12.75 6.72 -14.70
C ASP A 162 14.12 6.48 -14.06
N ALA A 163 14.54 7.36 -13.15
CA ALA A 163 15.74 7.20 -12.34
C ALA A 163 15.53 6.32 -11.10
N LEU A 164 14.28 5.94 -10.78
CA LEU A 164 13.97 5.06 -9.65
C LEU A 164 14.13 3.58 -10.03
N ASP A 165 14.59 2.77 -9.07
CA ASP A 165 14.49 1.31 -9.21
C ASP A 165 13.04 0.84 -8.97
N ASP A 166 12.75 -0.46 -9.12
CA ASP A 166 11.37 -0.94 -8.93
C ASP A 166 10.86 -0.77 -7.49
N TYR A 167 11.74 -0.80 -6.50
CA TYR A 167 11.35 -0.50 -5.11
C TYR A 167 11.02 0.99 -4.95
N GLY A 168 11.87 1.88 -5.47
CA GLY A 168 11.65 3.33 -5.49
C GLY A 168 10.37 3.70 -6.24
N ARG A 169 10.09 3.10 -7.40
CA ARG A 169 8.82 3.31 -8.13
C ARG A 169 7.61 2.84 -7.35
N SER A 170 7.76 1.73 -6.62
CA SER A 170 6.70 1.25 -5.72
C SER A 170 6.43 2.22 -4.58
N LEU A 171 7.46 2.83 -3.98
CA LEU A 171 7.26 3.86 -2.96
C LEU A 171 6.71 5.16 -3.55
N ALA A 172 7.24 5.61 -4.69
CA ALA A 172 6.74 6.78 -5.42
C ALA A 172 5.26 6.66 -5.77
N SER A 173 4.80 5.45 -6.09
CA SER A 173 3.38 5.17 -6.31
C SER A 173 2.51 5.47 -5.09
N THR A 174 2.98 5.11 -3.90
CA THR A 174 2.33 5.47 -2.63
C THR A 174 2.33 6.98 -2.43
N VAL A 175 3.43 7.67 -2.77
CA VAL A 175 3.50 9.14 -2.65
C VAL A 175 2.49 9.83 -3.55
N PHE A 176 2.34 9.39 -4.82
CA PHE A 176 1.29 9.90 -5.70
C PHE A 176 -0.12 9.76 -5.10
N GLY A 177 -0.41 8.61 -4.47
CA GLY A 177 -1.67 8.40 -3.74
C GLY A 177 -1.88 9.39 -2.61
N LEU A 178 -0.88 9.54 -1.74
CA LEU A 178 -0.94 10.46 -0.59
C LEU A 178 -1.01 11.94 -1.00
N LEU A 179 -0.55 12.28 -2.21
CA LEU A 179 -0.68 13.62 -2.80
C LEU A 179 -2.03 13.82 -3.51
N GLY A 180 -2.83 12.76 -3.71
CA GLY A 180 -4.07 12.82 -4.47
C GLY A 180 -3.86 13.02 -5.98
N GLU A 181 -2.70 12.61 -6.51
CA GLU A 181 -2.31 12.90 -7.89
C GLU A 181 -2.99 11.97 -8.90
N THR A 182 -4.21 12.32 -9.29
CA THR A 182 -5.02 11.53 -10.24
C THR A 182 -4.39 11.42 -11.63
N SER A 183 -3.59 12.40 -12.08
CA SER A 183 -2.98 12.34 -13.43
C SER A 183 -1.91 11.25 -13.55
N ALA A 184 -1.39 10.76 -12.42
CA ALA A 184 -0.43 9.66 -12.38
C ALA A 184 -1.07 8.27 -12.59
N ALA A 185 -2.40 8.15 -12.56
CA ALA A 185 -3.09 6.86 -12.49
C ALA A 185 -2.70 5.88 -13.62
N ASP A 186 -2.55 6.34 -14.86
CA ASP A 186 -2.12 5.49 -15.98
C ASP A 186 -0.69 4.94 -15.80
N ARG A 187 0.20 5.75 -15.22
CA ARG A 187 1.57 5.33 -14.89
C ARG A 187 1.56 4.30 -13.77
N LEU A 188 0.79 4.55 -12.72
CA LEU A 188 0.64 3.62 -11.60
C LEU A 188 0.08 2.28 -12.08
N TRP A 189 -0.93 2.32 -12.95
CA TRP A 189 -1.54 1.14 -13.54
C TRP A 189 -0.56 0.34 -14.41
N ALA A 190 0.19 1.01 -15.29
CA ALA A 190 1.21 0.36 -16.10
C ALA A 190 2.28 -0.32 -15.24
N PHE A 191 2.71 0.34 -14.15
CA PHE A 191 3.65 -0.25 -13.20
C PHE A 191 3.04 -1.44 -12.45
N PHE A 192 1.81 -1.34 -11.96
CA PHE A 192 1.09 -2.45 -11.34
C PHE A 192 1.04 -3.68 -12.26
N GLN A 193 0.66 -3.52 -13.52
CA GLN A 193 0.57 -4.62 -14.48
C GLN A 193 1.92 -5.32 -14.68
N ARG A 194 3.01 -4.56 -14.71
CA ARG A 194 4.37 -5.11 -14.81
C ARG A 194 4.78 -5.88 -13.57
N MET A 195 4.43 -5.39 -12.37
CA MET A 195 4.87 -5.97 -11.10
C MET A 195 3.98 -7.11 -10.60
N ARG A 196 2.69 -7.12 -10.96
CA ARG A 196 1.73 -8.15 -10.55
C ARG A 196 2.21 -9.59 -10.83
N PRO A 197 2.75 -9.98 -11.99
CA PRO A 197 3.14 -11.38 -12.20
C PRO A 197 4.35 -11.82 -11.36
N LEU A 198 5.07 -10.88 -10.75
CA LEU A 198 6.29 -11.15 -10.00
C LEU A 198 5.98 -11.55 -8.54
N PRO A 199 6.81 -12.39 -7.91
CA PRO A 199 6.59 -12.82 -6.52
C PRO A 199 6.77 -11.69 -5.50
N GLN A 200 7.52 -10.63 -5.83
CA GLN A 200 7.73 -9.48 -4.97
C GLN A 200 6.43 -8.69 -4.75
N SER A 201 6.30 -8.07 -3.57
CA SER A 201 5.15 -7.24 -3.19
C SER A 201 5.20 -5.80 -3.74
N TYR A 202 6.04 -5.51 -4.73
CA TYR A 202 6.14 -4.16 -5.32
C TYR A 202 4.87 -3.70 -6.06
N PHE A 203 3.93 -4.61 -6.31
CA PHE A 203 2.59 -4.25 -6.81
C PHE A 203 1.72 -3.57 -5.72
N VAL A 204 2.09 -3.66 -4.43
CA VAL A 204 1.34 -3.05 -3.33
C VAL A 204 1.38 -1.51 -3.39
N GLY A 205 2.52 -0.94 -3.78
CA GLY A 205 2.68 0.51 -3.93
C GLY A 205 1.70 1.16 -4.92
N PRO A 206 1.63 0.70 -6.18
CA PRO A 206 0.65 1.23 -7.13
C PRO A 206 -0.79 0.90 -6.74
N LEU A 207 -1.07 -0.19 -6.02
CA LEU A 207 -2.41 -0.41 -5.47
C LEU A 207 -2.78 0.64 -4.41
N TRP A 208 -1.89 0.94 -3.46
CA TRP A 208 -2.10 2.06 -2.53
C TRP A 208 -2.39 3.36 -3.29
N GLY A 209 -1.53 3.69 -4.25
CA GLY A 209 -1.67 4.90 -5.06
C GLY A 209 -3.02 4.99 -5.78
N LEU A 210 -3.41 3.92 -6.49
CA LEU A 210 -4.65 3.85 -7.25
C LEU A 210 -5.90 3.87 -6.35
N ILE A 211 -5.85 3.22 -5.17
CA ILE A 211 -6.95 3.24 -4.19
C ILE A 211 -7.11 4.66 -3.63
N ASP A 212 -6.02 5.30 -3.22
CA ASP A 212 -6.06 6.64 -2.62
C ASP A 212 -6.60 7.71 -3.60
N VAL A 213 -6.34 7.56 -4.92
CA VAL A 213 -6.90 8.44 -5.97
C VAL A 213 -8.26 7.98 -6.52
N GLY A 214 -8.83 6.89 -6.01
CA GLY A 214 -10.15 6.39 -6.43
C GLY A 214 -10.20 5.80 -7.85
N ASP A 215 -9.10 5.31 -8.40
CA ASP A 215 -9.08 4.70 -9.72
C ASP A 215 -9.76 3.32 -9.71
N ARG A 216 -10.81 3.17 -10.53
CA ARG A 216 -11.63 1.94 -10.60
C ARG A 216 -10.83 0.69 -10.98
N ARG A 217 -9.72 0.82 -11.70
CA ARG A 217 -8.87 -0.31 -12.08
C ARG A 217 -8.23 -0.99 -10.87
N ALA A 218 -8.06 -0.28 -9.74
CA ALA A 218 -7.64 -0.90 -8.49
C ALA A 218 -8.66 -1.94 -8.02
N SER A 219 -9.95 -1.62 -8.09
CA SER A 219 -11.01 -2.54 -7.68
C SER A 219 -11.06 -3.78 -8.58
N ASP A 220 -10.96 -3.60 -9.90
CA ASP A 220 -10.86 -4.72 -10.86
C ASP A 220 -9.65 -5.61 -10.54
N ALA A 221 -8.48 -5.00 -10.30
CA ALA A 221 -7.29 -5.74 -9.95
C ALA A 221 -7.44 -6.52 -8.64
N LEU A 222 -8.06 -5.95 -7.61
CA LEU A 222 -8.27 -6.62 -6.33
C LEU A 222 -9.22 -7.83 -6.48
N VAL A 223 -10.29 -7.71 -7.25
CA VAL A 223 -11.18 -8.84 -7.59
C VAL A 223 -10.40 -9.95 -8.27
N GLU A 224 -9.55 -9.61 -9.25
CA GLU A 224 -8.71 -10.59 -9.93
C GLU A 224 -7.71 -11.26 -8.98
N LEU A 225 -7.08 -10.51 -8.06
CA LEU A 225 -6.15 -11.07 -7.07
C LEU A 225 -6.85 -12.04 -6.11
N VAL A 226 -8.09 -11.74 -5.71
CA VAL A 226 -8.91 -12.66 -4.90
C VAL A 226 -9.26 -13.92 -5.69
N ALA A 227 -9.67 -13.78 -6.96
CA ALA A 227 -9.99 -14.91 -7.84
C ALA A 227 -8.77 -15.81 -8.10
N ASP A 228 -7.58 -15.20 -8.26
CA ASP A 228 -6.29 -15.87 -8.41
C ASP A 228 -5.78 -16.45 -7.06
N GLN A 229 -6.53 -16.30 -5.97
CA GLN A 229 -6.18 -16.72 -4.60
C GLN A 229 -4.83 -16.17 -4.12
N ARG A 230 -4.41 -15.01 -4.64
CA ARG A 230 -3.14 -14.39 -4.24
C ARG A 230 -3.29 -13.72 -2.89
N ARG A 231 -2.71 -14.33 -1.86
CA ARG A 231 -2.67 -13.77 -0.50
C ARG A 231 -1.51 -12.80 -0.32
N TYR A 232 -1.78 -11.69 0.36
CA TYR A 232 -0.80 -10.70 0.79
C TYR A 232 -1.37 -9.95 2.01
N TYR A 233 -0.50 -9.32 2.79
CA TYR A 233 -0.84 -8.77 4.10
C TYR A 233 -1.99 -7.74 4.03
N GLU A 234 -1.94 -6.83 3.04
CA GLU A 234 -2.87 -5.72 2.89
C GLU A 234 -4.24 -6.10 2.29
N GLN A 235 -4.45 -7.36 1.94
CA GLN A 235 -5.60 -7.79 1.14
C GLN A 235 -6.93 -7.27 1.70
N TYR A 236 -7.21 -7.50 2.98
CA TYR A 236 -8.48 -7.11 3.60
C TYR A 236 -8.65 -5.59 3.69
N GLY A 237 -7.60 -4.87 4.08
CA GLY A 237 -7.65 -3.41 4.12
C GLY A 237 -7.82 -2.79 2.73
N PHE A 238 -7.23 -3.39 1.69
CA PHE A 238 -7.41 -2.93 0.30
C PHE A 238 -8.83 -3.16 -0.20
N LEU A 239 -9.39 -4.35 0.05
CA LEU A 239 -10.77 -4.66 -0.30
C LEU A 239 -11.76 -3.74 0.41
N SER A 240 -11.53 -3.49 1.71
CA SER A 240 -12.30 -2.55 2.53
C SER A 240 -12.29 -1.13 1.95
N ARG A 241 -11.12 -0.62 1.57
CA ARG A 241 -10.97 0.74 1.03
C ARG A 241 -11.52 0.88 -0.39
N ALA A 242 -11.33 -0.13 -1.24
CA ALA A 242 -11.84 -0.14 -2.60
C ALA A 242 -13.37 -0.23 -2.66
N GLY A 243 -14.00 -0.97 -1.73
CA GLY A 243 -15.46 -1.03 -1.60
C GLY A 243 -16.15 -1.79 -2.74
N ASP A 244 -15.47 -2.73 -3.40
CA ASP A 244 -16.06 -3.45 -4.53
C ASP A 244 -16.98 -4.59 -4.06
N HIS A 245 -18.26 -4.52 -4.42
CA HIS A 245 -19.25 -5.51 -4.02
C HIS A 245 -18.98 -6.93 -4.57
N ARG A 246 -18.20 -7.07 -5.65
CA ARG A 246 -17.93 -8.37 -6.30
C ARG A 246 -17.13 -9.32 -5.42
N VAL A 247 -16.46 -8.82 -4.38
CA VAL A 247 -15.70 -9.66 -3.43
C VAL A 247 -16.49 -10.08 -2.19
N VAL A 248 -17.72 -9.59 -2.01
CA VAL A 248 -18.53 -9.81 -0.79
C VAL A 248 -18.69 -11.29 -0.48
N LEU A 249 -19.06 -12.11 -1.48
CA LEU A 249 -19.27 -13.55 -1.27
C LEU A 249 -17.97 -14.28 -0.92
N ALA A 250 -16.87 -13.93 -1.58
CA ALA A 250 -15.57 -14.52 -1.27
C ALA A 250 -15.14 -14.21 0.17
N LEU A 251 -15.42 -12.99 0.65
CA LEU A 251 -15.15 -12.59 2.03
C LEU A 251 -16.11 -13.24 3.04
N ILE A 252 -17.38 -13.50 2.68
CA ILE A 252 -18.31 -14.24 3.54
C ILE A 252 -17.81 -15.67 3.75
N VAL A 253 -17.39 -16.35 2.68
CA VAL A 253 -16.80 -17.69 2.78
C VAL A 253 -15.56 -17.66 3.70
N GLU A 254 -14.69 -16.67 3.53
CA GLU A 254 -13.51 -16.51 4.40
C GLU A 254 -13.89 -16.20 5.86
N ALA A 255 -14.95 -15.42 6.10
CA ALA A 255 -15.46 -15.09 7.43
C ALA A 255 -16.04 -16.29 8.18
N ILE A 256 -16.45 -17.34 7.45
CA ILE A 256 -17.01 -18.58 8.02
C ILE A 256 -15.92 -19.64 8.16
N ASP A 257 -15.19 -19.91 7.07
CA ASP A 257 -14.30 -21.06 6.92
C ASP A 257 -12.80 -20.73 7.09
N GLY A 258 -12.46 -19.44 7.24
CA GLY A 258 -11.07 -18.99 7.42
C GLY A 258 -10.46 -19.34 8.78
N THR A 259 -9.17 -19.04 8.93
CA THR A 259 -8.52 -19.07 10.26
C THR A 259 -9.14 -18.01 11.17
N GLU A 260 -8.90 -18.07 12.48
CA GLU A 260 -9.44 -17.07 13.42
C GLU A 260 -9.08 -15.63 13.00
N GLU A 261 -7.82 -15.40 12.61
CA GLU A 261 -7.33 -14.12 12.12
C GLU A 261 -8.02 -13.74 10.80
N ALA A 262 -8.07 -14.66 9.83
CA ALA A 262 -8.69 -14.40 8.54
C ALA A 262 -10.19 -14.10 8.66
N ARG A 263 -10.89 -14.78 9.57
CA ARG A 263 -12.32 -14.54 9.83
C ARG A 263 -12.57 -13.13 10.37
N SER A 264 -11.75 -12.72 11.34
CA SER A 264 -11.82 -11.37 11.92
C SER A 264 -11.56 -10.30 10.84
N GLU A 265 -10.48 -10.43 10.08
CA GLU A 265 -10.12 -9.45 9.06
C GLU A 265 -11.11 -9.41 7.89
N ALA A 266 -11.68 -10.56 7.50
CA ALA A 266 -12.73 -10.62 6.49
C ALA A 266 -14.01 -9.89 6.95
N LEU A 267 -14.40 -10.02 8.22
CA LEU A 267 -15.54 -9.29 8.78
C LEU A 267 -15.31 -7.77 8.78
N TRP A 268 -14.11 -7.31 9.13
CA TRP A 268 -13.76 -5.89 9.05
C TRP A 268 -13.79 -5.37 7.61
N ALA A 269 -13.27 -6.15 6.65
CA ALA A 269 -13.34 -5.80 5.24
C ALA A 269 -14.79 -5.73 4.72
N LEU A 270 -15.64 -6.69 5.08
CA LEU A 270 -17.07 -6.68 4.76
C LEU A 270 -17.77 -5.47 5.33
N THR A 271 -17.44 -5.08 6.56
CA THR A 271 -18.00 -3.88 7.20
C THR A 271 -17.60 -2.61 6.48
N GLY A 272 -16.34 -2.51 6.05
CA GLY A 272 -15.89 -1.39 5.22
C GLY A 272 -16.62 -1.32 3.88
N ILE A 273 -16.71 -2.45 3.16
CA ILE A 273 -17.42 -2.52 1.88
C ILE A 273 -18.89 -2.13 2.07
N ALA A 274 -19.58 -2.71 3.06
CA ALA A 274 -20.98 -2.44 3.33
C ALA A 274 -21.27 -0.97 3.64
N ASN A 275 -20.41 -0.32 4.43
CA ASN A 275 -20.54 1.12 4.71
C ASN A 275 -20.31 1.98 3.46
N ARG A 276 -19.45 1.56 2.52
CA ARG A 276 -19.16 2.32 1.28
C ARG A 276 -20.23 2.17 0.20
N ILE A 277 -20.76 0.96 -0.01
CA ILE A 277 -21.80 0.71 -1.03
C ILE A 277 -23.21 0.91 -0.48
N GLY A 278 -23.38 0.95 0.84
CA GLY A 278 -24.68 1.08 1.49
C GLY A 278 -25.39 -0.26 1.70
N ARG A 279 -26.40 -0.21 2.57
CA ARG A 279 -27.07 -1.41 3.11
C ARG A 279 -27.82 -2.22 2.06
N ASP A 280 -28.49 -1.56 1.13
CA ASP A 280 -29.31 -2.23 0.13
C ASP A 280 -28.45 -2.90 -0.95
N ASP A 281 -27.41 -2.23 -1.43
CA ASP A 281 -26.45 -2.79 -2.39
C ASP A 281 -25.64 -3.95 -1.77
N PHE A 282 -25.27 -3.83 -0.49
CA PHE A 282 -24.64 -4.94 0.23
C PHE A 282 -25.57 -6.15 0.37
N ARG A 283 -26.86 -5.92 0.67
CA ARG A 283 -27.86 -6.99 0.71
C ARG A 283 -28.05 -7.64 -0.67
N ALA A 284 -28.03 -6.87 -1.74
CA ALA A 284 -28.10 -7.40 -3.11
C ALA A 284 -26.87 -8.27 -3.44
N ALA A 285 -25.67 -7.79 -3.10
CA ALA A 285 -24.42 -8.53 -3.33
C ALA A 285 -24.37 -9.90 -2.63
N ILE A 286 -25.01 -10.04 -1.46
CA ILE A 286 -25.15 -11.33 -0.77
C ILE A 286 -26.07 -12.28 -1.54
N ARG A 287 -27.17 -11.76 -2.10
CA ARG A 287 -28.20 -12.56 -2.77
C ARG A 287 -27.79 -13.02 -4.17
N ASP A 288 -27.05 -12.18 -4.90
CA ASP A 288 -26.73 -12.41 -6.31
C ASP A 288 -25.86 -13.65 -6.56
N GLY A 289 -25.19 -14.21 -5.53
CA GLY A 289 -24.46 -15.47 -5.68
C GLY A 289 -24.98 -16.65 -4.88
N ASP A 290 -26.09 -16.52 -4.15
CA ASP A 290 -26.66 -17.63 -3.38
C ASP A 290 -27.44 -18.60 -4.29
N GLY A 291 -27.91 -18.17 -5.47
CA GLY A 291 -28.70 -19.00 -6.40
C GLY A 291 -29.97 -19.61 -5.79
N ALA A 292 -30.25 -19.34 -4.52
CA ALA A 292 -31.24 -19.97 -3.68
C ALA A 292 -32.52 -19.14 -3.62
N GLN A 293 -33.65 -19.85 -3.49
CA GLN A 293 -34.97 -19.26 -3.42
C GLN A 293 -35.14 -18.35 -2.18
N PRO A 294 -36.05 -17.35 -2.25
CA PRO A 294 -36.22 -16.26 -1.26
C PRO A 294 -36.64 -16.67 0.18
N THR A 295 -36.54 -17.94 0.56
CA THR A 295 -37.02 -18.48 1.85
C THR A 295 -36.01 -18.38 3.00
N GLN A 296 -34.74 -18.02 2.78
CA GLN A 296 -33.72 -17.83 3.84
C GLN A 296 -33.50 -16.35 4.25
N ASN A 297 -34.54 -15.53 4.25
CA ASN A 297 -34.41 -14.09 4.54
C ASN A 297 -33.94 -13.73 5.97
N SER A 298 -34.11 -14.63 6.96
CA SER A 298 -33.73 -14.34 8.35
C SER A 298 -32.22 -14.30 8.56
N GLY A 299 -31.47 -15.27 8.01
CA GLY A 299 -30.01 -15.35 8.15
C GLY A 299 -29.29 -14.16 7.52
N VAL A 300 -29.69 -13.78 6.30
CA VAL A 300 -29.15 -12.61 5.60
C VAL A 300 -29.41 -11.33 6.39
N SER A 301 -30.60 -11.15 6.97
CA SER A 301 -30.90 -9.95 7.75
C SER A 301 -30.01 -9.86 8.99
N SER A 302 -29.89 -10.94 9.76
CA SER A 302 -29.04 -10.95 10.96
C SER A 302 -27.56 -10.72 10.64
N PHE A 303 -27.08 -11.24 9.51
CA PHE A 303 -25.71 -10.99 9.05
C PHE A 303 -25.49 -9.53 8.64
N VAL A 304 -26.42 -8.95 7.87
CA VAL A 304 -26.37 -7.52 7.52
C VAL A 304 -26.39 -6.67 8.80
N ASP A 305 -27.25 -6.99 9.76
CA ASP A 305 -27.29 -6.29 11.05
C ASP A 305 -25.97 -6.38 11.82
N LEU A 306 -25.29 -7.52 11.77
CA LEU A 306 -23.96 -7.70 12.35
C LEU A 306 -22.92 -6.79 11.69
N VAL A 307 -22.89 -6.76 10.36
CA VAL A 307 -21.93 -5.96 9.58
C VAL A 307 -22.12 -4.46 9.83
N PHE A 308 -23.36 -3.98 9.97
CA PHE A 308 -23.66 -2.57 10.25
C PHE A 308 -23.55 -2.17 11.73
N ARG A 309 -23.05 -3.03 12.62
CA ARG A 309 -22.79 -2.65 14.02
C ARG A 309 -21.65 -1.66 14.18
N TYR A 310 -20.69 -1.70 13.25
CA TYR A 310 -19.52 -0.82 13.26
C TYR A 310 -19.62 0.20 12.13
N SER A 311 -19.18 1.42 12.44
CA SER A 311 -19.13 2.52 11.49
C SER A 311 -17.93 2.41 10.55
N LEU A 312 -17.92 3.20 9.48
CA LEU A 312 -16.74 3.32 8.63
C LEU A 312 -15.50 3.80 9.41
N GLY A 313 -15.69 4.68 10.40
CA GLY A 313 -14.59 5.16 11.24
C GLY A 313 -13.95 4.06 12.09
N ASP A 314 -14.77 3.14 12.62
CA ASP A 314 -14.25 1.97 13.35
C ASP A 314 -13.41 1.06 12.45
N VAL A 315 -13.85 0.88 11.20
CA VAL A 315 -13.12 0.08 10.19
C VAL A 315 -11.79 0.74 9.83
N GLU A 316 -11.78 2.06 9.62
CA GLU A 316 -10.57 2.82 9.30
C GLU A 316 -9.58 2.76 10.46
N GLN A 317 -10.06 2.96 11.69
CA GLN A 317 -9.25 2.82 12.90
C GLN A 317 -8.69 1.40 13.08
N HIS A 318 -9.49 0.35 12.79
CA HIS A 318 -9.04 -1.04 12.83
C HIS A 318 -7.88 -1.26 11.86
N PHE A 319 -8.03 -0.91 10.58
CA PHE A 319 -6.98 -1.16 9.60
C PHE A 319 -5.75 -0.28 9.82
N GLU A 320 -5.89 0.96 10.28
CA GLU A 320 -4.75 1.78 10.70
C GLU A 320 -3.99 1.11 11.86
N SER A 321 -4.71 0.72 12.92
CA SER A 321 -4.11 0.01 14.05
C SER A 321 -3.50 -1.34 13.66
N PHE A 322 -4.10 -2.05 12.71
CA PHE A 322 -3.61 -3.33 12.20
C PHE A 322 -2.25 -3.17 11.49
N TYR A 323 -2.06 -2.07 10.76
CA TYR A 323 -0.75 -1.75 10.17
C TYR A 323 0.27 -1.30 11.23
N ASP A 324 -0.19 -0.61 12.28
CA ASP A 324 0.68 -0.06 13.33
C ASP A 324 1.14 -1.09 14.37
N ARG A 325 0.26 -1.99 14.82
CA ARG A 325 0.57 -3.00 15.86
C ARG A 325 1.78 -3.86 15.50
N ASN A 326 1.92 -4.19 14.22
CA ASN A 326 3.05 -4.98 13.75
C ASN A 326 4.33 -4.15 13.58
N ALA A 327 4.23 -2.86 13.26
CA ALA A 327 5.39 -1.96 13.30
C ALA A 327 5.94 -1.84 14.74
N THR A 328 5.07 -1.67 15.73
CA THR A 328 5.47 -1.57 17.15
C THR A 328 5.97 -2.91 17.72
N SER A 329 5.37 -4.03 17.30
CA SER A 329 5.81 -5.39 17.68
C SER A 329 7.23 -5.68 17.16
N LEU A 330 7.55 -5.30 15.92
CA LEU A 330 8.89 -5.43 15.34
C LEU A 330 9.94 -4.62 16.13
N LEU A 331 9.59 -3.38 16.54
CA LEU A 331 10.44 -2.57 17.42
C LEU A 331 10.67 -3.22 18.80
N THR A 332 9.67 -3.96 19.30
CA THR A 332 9.77 -4.68 20.58
C THR A 332 10.62 -5.94 20.48
N GLN A 333 10.55 -6.66 19.36
CA GLN A 333 11.38 -7.84 19.11
C GLN A 333 12.85 -7.48 18.90
N ALA A 334 13.15 -6.34 18.27
CA ALA A 334 14.51 -5.81 18.14
C ALA A 334 15.18 -5.44 19.49
N LYS A 335 14.40 -5.31 20.57
CA LYS A 335 14.92 -5.05 21.92
C LYS A 335 15.38 -6.32 22.66
N LYS A 336 15.10 -7.52 22.15
CA LYS A 336 15.63 -8.74 22.77
C LYS A 336 17.13 -8.83 22.50
N PRO A 337 18.00 -8.86 23.53
CA PRO A 337 19.42 -9.08 23.32
C PRO A 337 19.61 -10.43 22.61
N PRO A 338 20.58 -10.54 21.69
CA PRO A 338 20.86 -11.80 21.03
C PRO A 338 21.14 -12.87 22.09
N PRO A 339 20.67 -14.12 21.90
CA PRO A 339 20.97 -15.19 22.83
C PRO A 339 22.49 -15.30 22.96
N HIS A 340 22.99 -15.20 24.18
CA HIS A 340 24.39 -15.47 24.48
C HIS A 340 24.65 -16.95 24.18
N HIS A 341 25.32 -17.21 23.06
CA HIS A 341 25.89 -18.51 22.72
C HIS A 341 27.32 -18.61 23.21
#